data_AF-A0A3Q8CX08-F1
#
_entry.id   AF-A0A3Q8CX08-F1
#
_cell.length_a   1.000
_cell.length_b   1.000
_cell.length_c   1.000
_cell.angle_alpha   90.00
_cell.angle_beta   90.00
_cell.angle_gamma   90.00
#
_symmetry.space_group_name_H-M   'P 1'
#
loop_
_entity.id
_entity.type
_entity.pdbx_description
1 polymer ?
#
loop_
_entity_poly.entity_id
_entity_poly.type
_entity_poly.pdbx_seq_one_letter_code
_entity_poly.pdbx_strand_id
1 'polypeptide(L)'
;MLKASYGEIGKILTKKKIYRYAFNIGVASSLKLSKRLGGSAVLILFFGIMSYVLGISVANARFLDDLSDIHFISVDAFKAYIRIAIYIKVLVQAVWGIYMLMSFLLIFPKKNFARQLFFGTLTMVSFILIMYVILIPMCFGFTYGGFGPVGFTLQSLLACYFIFSAFRGSVLSLKSALYGVSGESSAKGISLKVLRRILLSMVVVILLNQYFLKIGHPLDSSVYSLIYGWGVLFWAIVVVIFIKVMFRQTISMYYFAKYDEQFRESLHFSDEEWYGKRKARRLKKKREQQGR
;
A
#
# COMPACT_ATOMS: atom_id res chain seq x y z
N MET A 1 -2.25 -7.16 -19.19
CA MET A 1 -2.19 -5.70 -18.95
C MET A 1 -3.33 -5.03 -19.73
N LEU A 2 -4.02 -4.04 -19.15
CA LEU A 2 -4.98 -3.22 -19.90
C LEU A 2 -4.24 -2.63 -21.12
N LYS A 3 -4.83 -2.67 -22.31
CA LYS A 3 -4.26 -2.07 -23.53
C LYS A 3 -5.07 -0.82 -23.85
N ALA A 4 -5.05 0.17 -22.95
CA ALA A 4 -5.83 1.39 -23.16
C ALA A 4 -5.10 2.32 -24.13
N SER A 5 -5.84 2.86 -25.10
CA SER A 5 -5.39 3.91 -26.01
C SER A 5 -5.41 5.29 -25.33
N TYR A 6 -4.75 6.27 -25.93
CA TYR A 6 -4.76 7.65 -25.44
C TYR A 6 -6.19 8.23 -25.33
N GLY A 7 -7.03 7.98 -26.33
CA GLY A 7 -8.42 8.47 -26.33
C GLY A 7 -9.25 7.91 -25.18
N GLU A 8 -9.03 6.66 -24.77
CA GLU A 8 -9.73 6.03 -23.65
C GLU A 8 -9.27 6.58 -22.30
N ILE A 9 -7.95 6.72 -22.11
CA ILE A 9 -7.43 7.26 -20.84
C ILE A 9 -7.69 8.77 -20.72
N GLY A 10 -7.68 9.51 -21.83
CA GLY A 10 -7.96 10.94 -21.88
C GLY A 10 -9.36 11.31 -21.37
N LYS A 11 -10.35 10.42 -21.56
CA LYS A 11 -11.70 10.57 -20.98
C LYS A 11 -11.71 10.56 -19.45
N ILE A 12 -10.80 9.81 -18.84
CA ILE A 12 -10.72 9.67 -17.38
C ILE A 12 -9.77 10.70 -16.78
N LEU A 13 -8.66 10.99 -17.44
CA LEU A 13 -7.54 11.75 -16.88
C LEU A 13 -7.56 13.21 -17.36
N THR A 14 -8.05 14.09 -16.48
CA THR A 14 -8.06 15.54 -16.70
C THR A 14 -6.90 16.23 -15.96
N LYS A 15 -6.51 17.44 -16.40
CA LYS A 15 -5.48 18.27 -15.73
C LYS A 15 -5.74 18.41 -14.23
N LYS A 16 -7.00 18.63 -13.82
CA LYS A 16 -7.43 18.68 -12.41
C LYS A 16 -7.13 17.39 -11.65
N LYS A 17 -7.39 16.21 -12.23
CA LYS A 17 -7.09 14.92 -11.58
C LYS A 17 -5.58 14.68 -11.49
N ILE A 18 -4.81 15.04 -12.51
CA ILE A 18 -3.34 14.95 -12.49
C ILE A 18 -2.77 15.78 -11.33
N TYR A 19 -3.21 17.03 -11.17
CA TYR A 19 -2.79 17.85 -10.05
C TYR A 19 -3.25 17.33 -8.68
N ARG A 20 -4.45 16.73 -8.60
CA ARG A 20 -4.90 16.05 -7.39
C ARG A 20 -3.97 14.88 -7.02
N TYR A 21 -3.56 14.08 -8.00
CA TYR A 21 -2.60 13.00 -7.76
C TYR A 21 -1.23 13.54 -7.35
N ALA A 22 -0.76 14.62 -7.97
CA ALA A 22 0.48 15.29 -7.57
C ALA A 22 0.41 15.81 -6.13
N PHE A 23 -0.73 16.37 -5.72
CA PHE A 23 -0.96 16.78 -4.34
C PHE A 23 -0.93 15.60 -3.37
N ASN A 24 -1.61 14.49 -3.68
CA ASN A 24 -1.61 13.29 -2.83
C ASN A 24 -0.22 12.67 -2.67
N ILE A 25 0.61 12.73 -3.71
CA ILE A 25 2.01 12.26 -3.68
C ILE A 25 2.92 13.27 -2.94
N GLY A 26 2.48 14.51 -2.82
CA GLY A 26 3.17 15.57 -2.11
C GLY A 26 4.54 15.89 -2.73
N VAL A 27 5.56 15.95 -1.87
CA VAL A 27 6.91 16.41 -2.20
C VAL A 27 7.58 15.54 -3.27
N ALA A 28 7.22 14.25 -3.36
CA ALA A 28 7.75 13.31 -4.35
C ALA A 28 7.34 13.63 -5.80
N SER A 29 6.29 14.43 -6.01
CA SER A 29 5.88 14.90 -7.34
C SER A 29 6.65 16.14 -7.82
N SER A 30 7.43 16.79 -6.95
CA SER A 30 8.02 18.09 -7.24
C SER A 30 9.20 17.99 -8.21
N LEU A 31 9.29 18.92 -9.17
CA LEU A 31 10.49 19.07 -10.03
C LEU A 31 11.64 19.83 -9.35
N LYS A 32 11.39 20.52 -8.23
CA LYS A 32 12.40 21.30 -7.51
C LYS A 32 13.37 20.38 -6.76
N LEU A 33 14.69 20.60 -6.93
CA LEU A 33 15.72 19.76 -6.30
C LEU A 33 15.67 19.80 -4.77
N SER A 34 15.56 20.99 -4.16
CA SER A 34 15.50 21.12 -2.70
C SER A 34 14.31 20.37 -2.09
N LYS A 35 13.14 20.45 -2.74
CA LYS A 35 11.96 19.68 -2.35
C LYS A 35 12.22 18.18 -2.49
N ARG A 36 12.77 17.71 -3.60
CA ARG A 36 13.08 16.28 -3.79
C ARG A 36 14.11 15.76 -2.80
N LEU A 37 15.17 16.53 -2.53
CA LEU A 37 16.20 16.17 -1.55
C LEU A 37 15.60 16.08 -0.15
N GLY A 38 14.87 17.10 0.30
CA GLY A 38 14.20 17.10 1.61
C GLY A 38 13.17 15.98 1.74
N GLY A 39 12.32 15.79 0.73
CA GLY A 39 11.33 14.71 0.73
C GLY A 39 11.95 13.31 0.76
N SER A 40 13.01 13.08 -0.03
CA SER A 40 13.73 11.80 -0.03
C SER A 40 14.48 11.58 1.27
N ALA A 41 15.04 12.63 1.87
CA ALA A 41 15.70 12.55 3.17
C ALA A 41 14.72 12.13 4.28
N VAL A 42 13.50 12.69 4.31
CA VAL A 42 12.47 12.25 5.27
C VAL A 42 12.08 10.80 5.04
N LEU A 43 11.87 10.38 3.78
CA LEU A 43 11.54 8.99 3.45
C LEU A 43 12.66 8.03 3.89
N ILE A 44 13.92 8.35 3.61
CA ILE A 44 15.06 7.47 3.92
C ILE A 44 15.39 7.50 5.41
N LEU A 45 15.61 8.67 5.99
CA LEU A 45 16.14 8.81 7.35
C LEU A 45 15.08 8.53 8.40
N PHE A 46 13.88 9.09 8.25
CA PHE A 46 12.84 8.89 9.26
C PHE A 46 12.12 7.56 9.01
N PHE A 47 11.47 7.43 7.86
CA PHE A 47 10.64 6.26 7.58
C PHE A 47 11.44 5.01 7.24
N GLY A 48 12.59 5.13 6.58
CA GLY A 48 13.48 4.00 6.28
C GLY A 48 14.09 3.39 7.54
N ILE A 49 14.57 4.21 8.48
CA ILE A 49 15.08 3.72 9.78
C ILE A 49 13.94 3.12 10.61
N MET A 50 12.80 3.82 10.73
CA MET A 50 11.67 3.32 11.51
C MET A 50 11.15 1.98 10.99
N SER A 51 11.01 1.84 9.66
CA SER A 51 10.57 0.59 9.04
C SER A 51 11.61 -0.53 9.19
N TYR A 52 12.90 -0.22 9.16
CA TYR A 52 13.95 -1.19 9.44
C TYR A 52 13.87 -1.70 10.89
N VAL A 53 13.74 -0.79 11.85
CA VAL A 53 13.66 -1.14 13.29
C VAL A 53 12.45 -2.01 13.57
N LEU A 54 11.26 -1.57 13.15
CA LEU A 54 10.01 -2.28 13.42
C LEU A 54 9.90 -3.60 12.64
N GLY A 55 10.44 -3.65 11.41
CA GLY A 55 10.25 -4.79 10.51
C GLY A 55 11.36 -5.84 10.57
N ILE A 56 12.61 -5.43 10.75
CA ILE A 56 13.79 -6.29 10.60
C ILE A 56 14.51 -6.48 11.93
N SER A 57 14.75 -5.40 12.68
CA SER A 57 15.47 -5.49 13.96
C SER A 57 14.72 -6.35 14.98
N VAL A 58 13.40 -6.28 15.02
CA VAL A 58 12.56 -7.14 15.88
C VAL A 58 12.82 -8.62 15.62
N ALA A 59 12.91 -9.03 14.35
CA ALA A 59 13.14 -10.43 13.98
C ALA A 59 14.57 -10.92 14.33
N ASN A 60 15.51 -9.99 14.50
CA ASN A 60 16.89 -10.29 14.89
C ASN A 60 17.12 -10.20 16.40
N ALA A 61 16.20 -9.58 17.13
CA ALA A 61 16.33 -9.40 18.55
C ALA A 61 16.06 -10.72 19.28
N ARG A 62 16.89 -11.00 20.28
CA ARG A 62 16.82 -12.21 21.12
C ARG A 62 15.74 -12.12 22.20
N PHE A 63 14.56 -11.58 21.86
CA PHE A 63 13.45 -11.41 22.80
C PHE A 63 12.88 -12.74 23.34
N LEU A 64 13.24 -13.87 22.73
CA LEU A 64 12.84 -15.20 23.19
C LEU A 64 13.80 -15.79 24.24
N ASP A 65 15.00 -15.21 24.40
CA ASP A 65 16.04 -15.77 25.28
C ASP A 65 15.85 -15.31 26.75
N ASP A 66 15.22 -14.16 26.97
CA ASP A 66 14.89 -13.65 28.32
C ASP A 66 13.53 -12.94 28.32
N LEU A 67 12.51 -13.66 28.78
CA LEU A 67 11.13 -13.18 28.92
C LEU A 67 10.77 -12.85 30.38
N SER A 68 11.71 -13.06 31.32
CA SER A 68 11.46 -12.97 32.77
C SER A 68 11.14 -11.56 33.23
N ASP A 69 11.83 -10.57 32.64
CA ASP A 69 11.76 -9.16 33.06
C ASP A 69 10.78 -8.30 32.26
N ILE A 70 10.04 -8.88 31.30
CA ILE A 70 9.17 -8.11 30.41
C ILE A 70 7.70 -8.45 30.64
N HIS A 71 6.94 -7.46 31.13
CA HIS A 71 5.51 -7.58 31.36
C HIS A 71 4.72 -7.35 30.05
N PHE A 72 4.35 -8.43 29.37
CA PHE A 72 3.49 -8.40 28.19
C PHE A 72 2.02 -8.64 28.55
N ILE A 73 1.10 -8.02 27.79
CA ILE A 73 -0.35 -8.26 27.88
C ILE A 73 -0.70 -9.74 27.67
N SER A 74 0.06 -10.42 26.79
CA SER A 74 0.04 -11.87 26.61
C SER A 74 1.39 -12.33 26.09
N VAL A 75 2.04 -13.21 26.87
CA VAL A 75 3.32 -13.83 26.50
C VAL A 75 3.17 -14.65 25.21
N ASP A 76 2.03 -15.32 25.03
CA ASP A 76 1.79 -16.14 23.83
C ASP A 76 1.59 -15.31 22.57
N ALA A 77 0.84 -14.19 22.67
CA ALA A 77 0.69 -13.26 21.56
C ALA A 77 2.04 -12.63 21.16
N PHE A 78 2.89 -12.32 22.14
CA PHE A 78 4.23 -11.80 21.88
C PHE A 78 5.15 -12.87 21.25
N LYS A 79 5.13 -14.10 21.75
CA LYS A 79 5.86 -15.22 21.13
C LYS A 79 5.41 -15.46 19.68
N ALA A 80 4.10 -15.40 19.41
CA ALA A 80 3.55 -15.53 18.06
C ALA A 80 4.00 -14.37 17.16
N TYR A 81 3.96 -13.14 17.66
CA TYR A 81 4.49 -11.96 16.98
C TYR A 81 5.95 -12.13 16.53
N ILE A 82 6.85 -12.50 17.45
CA ILE A 82 8.27 -12.69 17.14
C ILE A 82 8.47 -13.82 16.13
N ARG A 83 7.79 -14.97 16.29
CA ARG A 83 7.89 -16.08 15.33
C ARG A 83 7.49 -15.66 13.93
N ILE A 84 6.37 -14.95 13.78
CA ILE A 84 5.90 -14.48 12.47
C ILE A 84 6.88 -13.47 11.89
N ALA A 85 7.44 -12.57 12.70
CA ALA A 85 8.46 -11.63 12.26
C ALA A 85 9.69 -12.36 11.68
N ILE A 86 10.16 -13.43 12.33
CA ILE A 86 11.25 -14.28 11.83
C ILE A 86 10.89 -14.90 10.48
N TYR A 87 9.68 -15.50 10.36
CA TYR A 87 9.25 -16.16 9.12
C TYR A 87 9.16 -15.21 7.92
N ILE A 88 8.66 -13.99 8.11
CA ILE A 88 8.48 -13.03 7.02
C ILE A 88 9.69 -12.10 6.81
N LYS A 89 10.74 -12.22 7.62
CA LYS A 89 11.90 -11.31 7.61
C LYS A 89 12.47 -11.08 6.22
N VAL A 90 12.66 -12.15 5.44
CA VAL A 90 13.22 -12.07 4.08
C VAL A 90 12.32 -11.24 3.16
N LEU A 91 11.00 -11.43 3.27
CA LEU A 91 10.01 -10.64 2.53
C LEU A 91 10.05 -9.16 2.95
N VAL A 92 10.07 -8.88 4.26
CA VAL A 92 10.16 -7.51 4.80
C VAL A 92 11.43 -6.82 4.28
N GLN A 93 12.57 -7.51 4.33
CA GLN A 93 13.86 -6.99 3.88
C GLN A 93 13.87 -6.71 2.38
N ALA A 94 13.29 -7.58 1.55
CA ALA A 94 13.17 -7.35 0.11
C ALA A 94 12.31 -6.13 -0.20
N VAL A 95 11.13 -6.02 0.42
CA VAL A 95 10.21 -4.88 0.23
C VAL A 95 10.84 -3.57 0.74
N TRP A 96 11.54 -3.62 1.87
CA TRP A 96 12.29 -2.48 2.41
C TRP A 96 13.40 -2.03 1.45
N GLY A 97 14.16 -2.96 0.88
CA GLY A 97 15.21 -2.66 -0.10
C GLY A 97 14.64 -1.95 -1.35
N ILE A 98 13.50 -2.42 -1.86
CA ILE A 98 12.78 -1.77 -2.97
C ILE A 98 12.36 -0.35 -2.60
N TYR A 99 11.78 -0.16 -1.40
CA TYR A 99 11.38 1.15 -0.90
C TYR A 99 12.56 2.11 -0.78
N MET A 100 13.68 1.66 -0.23
CA MET A 100 14.90 2.46 -0.08
C MET A 100 15.48 2.85 -1.44
N LEU A 101 15.53 1.90 -2.37
CA LEU A 101 15.98 2.15 -3.74
C LEU A 101 15.09 3.20 -4.44
N MET A 102 13.77 3.07 -4.35
CA MET A 102 12.83 4.04 -4.92
C MET A 102 13.01 5.42 -4.30
N SER A 103 13.13 5.50 -2.97
CA SER A 103 13.33 6.76 -2.25
C SER A 103 14.67 7.42 -2.60
N PHE A 104 15.73 6.65 -2.79
CA PHE A 104 17.02 7.16 -3.26
C PHE A 104 16.93 7.69 -4.70
N LEU A 105 16.32 6.91 -5.60
CA LEU A 105 16.16 7.27 -7.00
C LEU A 105 15.27 8.51 -7.20
N LEU A 106 14.44 8.88 -6.23
CA LEU A 106 13.59 10.08 -6.23
C LEU A 106 14.43 11.38 -6.25
N ILE A 107 15.64 11.35 -5.72
CA ILE A 107 16.58 12.48 -5.67
C ILE A 107 16.97 12.94 -7.08
N PHE A 108 17.10 12.00 -8.03
CA PHE A 108 17.54 12.31 -9.39
C PHE A 108 16.41 12.89 -10.26
N PRO A 109 16.68 13.95 -11.05
CA PRO A 109 15.67 14.59 -11.87
C PRO A 109 15.17 13.64 -12.96
N LYS A 110 13.86 13.64 -13.17
CA LYS A 110 13.22 12.91 -14.29
C LYS A 110 13.00 13.85 -15.47
N LYS A 111 12.84 13.28 -16.67
CA LYS A 111 12.80 14.01 -17.96
C LYS A 111 11.77 15.14 -17.99
N ASN A 112 10.58 14.87 -17.44
CA ASN A 112 9.40 15.72 -17.42
C ASN A 112 8.54 15.45 -16.18
N PHE A 113 7.51 16.28 -16.00
CA PHE A 113 6.53 16.19 -14.92
C PHE A 113 5.81 14.83 -14.89
N ALA A 114 5.38 14.31 -16.03
CA ALA A 114 4.67 13.02 -16.08
C ALA A 114 5.49 11.85 -15.54
N ARG A 115 6.77 11.74 -15.94
CA ARG A 115 7.66 10.69 -15.41
C ARG A 115 8.01 10.92 -13.94
N GLN A 116 8.18 12.18 -13.52
CA GLN A 116 8.39 12.50 -12.09
C GLN A 116 7.19 12.06 -11.26
N LEU A 117 5.98 12.33 -11.74
CA LEU A 117 4.74 12.01 -11.05
C LEU A 117 4.51 10.49 -10.97
N PHE A 118 4.75 9.76 -12.07
CA PHE A 118 4.70 8.31 -12.07
C PHE A 118 5.73 7.70 -11.10
N PHE A 119 6.97 8.18 -11.13
CA PHE A 119 8.02 7.71 -10.24
C PHE A 119 7.69 8.01 -8.76
N GLY A 120 7.19 9.21 -8.46
CA GLY A 120 6.71 9.56 -7.13
C GLY A 120 5.53 8.70 -6.68
N THR A 121 4.63 8.33 -7.59
CA THR A 121 3.54 7.37 -7.30
C THR A 121 4.09 6.01 -6.90
N LEU A 122 5.06 5.46 -7.66
CA LEU A 122 5.69 4.19 -7.33
C LEU A 122 6.40 4.23 -5.98
N THR A 123 7.07 5.35 -5.67
CA THR A 123 7.72 5.55 -4.37
C THR A 123 6.70 5.51 -3.23
N MET A 124 5.57 6.22 -3.36
CA MET A 124 4.50 6.20 -2.35
C MET A 124 3.83 4.82 -2.23
N VAL A 125 3.64 4.11 -3.35
CA VAL A 125 3.13 2.73 -3.33
C VAL A 125 4.09 1.82 -2.58
N SER A 126 5.41 1.93 -2.82
CA SER A 126 6.42 1.14 -2.11
C SER A 126 6.47 1.46 -0.61
N PHE A 127 6.35 2.74 -0.24
CA PHE A 127 6.28 3.20 1.14
C PHE A 127 5.08 2.60 1.88
N ILE A 128 3.90 2.67 1.27
CA ILE A 128 2.69 2.14 1.91
C ILE A 128 2.76 0.61 1.97
N LEU A 129 3.30 -0.04 0.94
CA LEU A 129 3.50 -1.49 0.91
C LEU A 129 4.38 -1.95 2.08
N ILE A 130 5.52 -1.29 2.33
CA ILE A 130 6.38 -1.66 3.46
C ILE A 130 5.67 -1.47 4.81
N MET A 131 4.86 -0.41 4.96
CA MET A 131 4.06 -0.22 6.17
C MET A 131 3.07 -1.36 6.42
N TYR A 132 2.41 -1.88 5.38
CA TYR A 132 1.51 -3.03 5.56
C TYR A 132 2.25 -4.32 5.86
N VAL A 133 3.39 -4.55 5.22
CA VAL A 133 4.17 -5.77 5.43
C VAL A 133 4.73 -5.82 6.85
N ILE A 134 5.17 -4.68 7.40
CA ILE A 134 5.68 -4.59 8.78
C ILE A 134 4.57 -4.75 9.83
N LEU A 135 3.32 -4.44 9.51
CA LEU A 135 2.19 -4.69 10.41
C LEU A 135 1.78 -6.16 10.48
N ILE A 136 2.18 -7.01 9.52
CA ILE A 136 1.80 -8.43 9.47
C ILE A 136 2.14 -9.15 10.76
N PRO A 137 3.40 -9.13 11.28
CA PRO A 137 3.74 -9.87 12.48
C PRO A 137 2.88 -9.48 13.67
N MET A 138 2.62 -8.18 13.85
CA MET A 138 1.81 -7.68 14.97
C MET A 138 0.36 -8.14 14.84
N CYS A 139 -0.28 -7.86 13.71
CA CYS A 139 -1.68 -8.22 13.49
C CYS A 139 -1.91 -9.74 13.52
N PHE A 140 -1.02 -10.51 12.89
CA PHE A 140 -1.15 -11.96 12.79
C PHE A 140 -0.76 -12.64 14.11
N GLY A 141 0.28 -12.14 14.80
CA GLY A 141 0.70 -12.62 16.11
C GLY A 141 -0.37 -12.39 17.17
N PHE A 142 -1.03 -11.23 17.15
CA PHE A 142 -2.14 -10.93 18.03
C PHE A 142 -3.37 -11.79 17.76
N THR A 143 -3.75 -11.98 16.48
CA THR A 143 -4.84 -12.90 16.16
C THR A 143 -4.54 -14.34 16.57
N TYR A 144 -3.31 -14.81 16.33
CA TYR A 144 -2.91 -16.16 16.71
C TYR A 144 -2.87 -16.34 18.23
N GLY A 145 -2.27 -15.40 18.97
CA GLY A 145 -2.25 -15.44 20.43
C GLY A 145 -3.63 -15.26 21.06
N GLY A 146 -4.54 -14.53 20.40
CA GLY A 146 -5.84 -14.21 20.94
C GLY A 146 -6.90 -15.29 20.70
N PHE A 147 -7.01 -15.75 19.45
CA PHE A 147 -8.03 -16.71 19.01
C PHE A 147 -7.48 -18.08 18.61
N GLY A 148 -6.19 -18.31 18.86
CA GLY A 148 -5.52 -19.55 18.51
C GLY A 148 -5.47 -19.82 17.00
N PRO A 149 -5.07 -21.03 16.62
CA PRO A 149 -4.96 -21.44 15.22
C PRO A 149 -6.28 -21.40 14.46
N VAL A 150 -7.40 -21.74 15.13
CA VAL A 150 -8.73 -21.79 14.51
C VAL A 150 -9.19 -20.38 14.10
N GLY A 151 -9.18 -19.42 15.02
CA GLY A 151 -9.58 -18.05 14.71
C GLY A 151 -8.62 -17.39 13.71
N PHE A 152 -7.32 -17.66 13.84
CA PHE A 152 -6.32 -17.23 12.86
C PHE A 152 -6.62 -17.72 11.44
N THR A 153 -6.94 -19.01 11.28
CA THR A 153 -7.23 -19.61 9.98
C THR A 153 -8.50 -19.03 9.37
N LEU A 154 -9.57 -18.94 10.14
CA LEU A 154 -10.85 -18.38 9.67
C LEU A 154 -10.71 -16.91 9.24
N GLN A 155 -10.05 -16.09 10.06
CA GLN A 155 -9.81 -14.69 9.70
C GLN A 155 -8.90 -14.55 8.48
N SER A 156 -7.87 -15.39 8.36
CA SER A 156 -6.97 -15.37 7.20
C SER A 156 -7.68 -15.71 5.89
N LEU A 157 -8.55 -16.73 5.91
CA LEU A 157 -9.37 -17.08 4.74
C LEU A 157 -10.29 -15.92 4.32
N LEU A 158 -10.93 -15.28 5.30
CA LEU A 158 -11.80 -14.13 5.04
C LEU A 158 -11.01 -12.91 4.53
N ALA A 159 -9.82 -12.67 5.08
CA ALA A 159 -8.90 -11.64 4.62
C ALA A 159 -8.47 -11.87 3.16
N CYS A 160 -8.07 -13.08 2.81
CA CYS A 160 -7.73 -13.46 1.43
C CYS A 160 -8.89 -13.21 0.47
N TYR A 161 -10.11 -13.61 0.86
CA TYR A 161 -11.31 -13.36 0.07
C TYR A 161 -11.53 -11.85 -0.17
N PHE A 162 -11.45 -11.02 0.88
CA PHE A 162 -11.66 -9.58 0.76
C PHE A 162 -10.60 -8.91 -0.11
N ILE A 163 -9.33 -9.27 0.05
CA ILE A 163 -8.23 -8.73 -0.75
C ILE A 163 -8.41 -9.08 -2.23
N PHE A 164 -8.73 -10.35 -2.53
CA PHE A 164 -8.96 -10.79 -3.91
C PHE A 164 -10.19 -10.11 -4.53
N SER A 165 -11.28 -10.02 -3.78
CA SER A 165 -12.50 -9.34 -4.19
C SER A 165 -12.26 -7.85 -4.46
N ALA A 166 -11.50 -7.17 -3.59
CA ALA A 166 -11.13 -5.78 -3.76
C ALA A 166 -10.29 -5.57 -5.03
N PHE A 167 -9.29 -6.43 -5.27
CA PHE A 167 -8.47 -6.36 -6.47
C PHE A 167 -9.29 -6.57 -7.74
N ARG A 168 -10.12 -7.63 -7.78
CA ARG A 168 -11.02 -7.90 -8.92
C ARG A 168 -11.97 -6.74 -9.16
N GLY A 169 -12.57 -6.20 -8.09
CA GLY A 169 -13.45 -5.03 -8.15
C GLY A 169 -12.75 -3.79 -8.72
N SER A 170 -11.53 -3.50 -8.28
CA SER A 170 -10.72 -2.39 -8.80
C SER A 170 -10.37 -2.55 -10.28
N VAL A 171 -10.03 -3.77 -10.73
CA VAL A 171 -9.78 -4.07 -12.14
C VAL A 171 -11.05 -3.86 -12.98
N LEU A 172 -12.18 -4.39 -12.54
CA LEU A 172 -13.46 -4.26 -13.24
C LEU A 172 -13.94 -2.82 -13.31
N SER A 173 -13.85 -2.08 -12.19
CA SER A 173 -14.19 -0.67 -12.12
C SER A 173 -13.34 0.17 -13.10
N LEU A 174 -12.04 -0.14 -13.19
CA LEU A 174 -11.16 0.55 -14.12
C LEU A 174 -11.45 0.19 -15.59
N LYS A 175 -11.72 -1.09 -15.88
CA LYS A 175 -12.13 -1.54 -17.23
C LYS A 175 -13.42 -0.86 -17.68
N SER A 176 -14.43 -0.83 -16.82
CA SER A 176 -15.70 -0.17 -17.09
C SER A 176 -15.49 1.32 -17.36
N ALA A 177 -14.66 2.00 -16.57
CA ALA A 177 -14.36 3.42 -16.77
C ALA A 177 -13.60 3.71 -18.09
N LEU A 178 -12.74 2.79 -18.55
CA LEU A 178 -11.92 2.97 -19.76
C LEU A 178 -12.68 2.63 -21.04
N TYR A 179 -13.39 1.50 -21.04
CA TYR A 179 -13.97 0.94 -22.26
C TYR A 179 -15.48 1.14 -22.35
N GLY A 180 -16.14 1.73 -21.33
CA GLY A 180 -17.60 1.84 -21.29
C GLY A 180 -18.33 0.49 -21.24
N VAL A 181 -17.58 -0.62 -21.12
CA VAL A 181 -18.14 -1.96 -20.99
C VAL A 181 -18.73 -2.07 -19.59
N SER A 182 -20.02 -1.77 -19.48
CA SER A 182 -20.87 -2.24 -18.39
C SER A 182 -21.05 -3.74 -18.57
N GLY A 183 -20.01 -4.52 -18.27
CA GLY A 183 -20.19 -5.95 -18.17
C GLY A 183 -21.26 -6.20 -17.11
N GLU A 184 -22.34 -6.88 -17.48
CA GLU A 184 -23.47 -7.30 -16.62
C GLU A 184 -23.07 -8.15 -15.39
N SER A 185 -21.77 -8.32 -15.13
CA SER A 185 -21.26 -8.63 -13.81
C SER A 185 -20.50 -7.42 -13.24
N SER A 186 -21.22 -6.38 -12.80
CA SER A 186 -20.79 -5.69 -11.58
C SER A 186 -20.44 -6.81 -10.61
N ALA A 187 -19.19 -6.89 -10.13
CA ALA A 187 -18.77 -7.93 -9.21
C ALA A 187 -19.80 -7.97 -8.09
N LYS A 188 -20.76 -8.92 -8.14
CA LYS A 188 -21.78 -9.10 -7.10
C LYS A 188 -20.97 -9.56 -5.91
N GLY A 189 -20.50 -8.60 -5.14
CA GLY A 189 -19.89 -8.85 -3.86
C GLY A 189 -20.89 -9.64 -3.01
N ILE A 190 -20.38 -10.32 -2.00
CA ILE A 190 -21.24 -10.98 -1.01
C ILE A 190 -22.25 -9.95 -0.53
N SER A 191 -23.55 -10.29 -0.62
CA SER A 191 -24.60 -9.40 -0.13
C SER A 191 -24.37 -9.12 1.35
N LEU A 192 -24.70 -7.91 1.81
CA LEU A 192 -24.50 -7.53 3.21
C LEU A 192 -25.13 -8.54 4.19
N LYS A 193 -26.28 -9.12 3.81
CA LYS A 193 -26.98 -10.18 4.57
C LYS A 193 -26.16 -11.46 4.69
N VAL A 194 -25.49 -11.90 3.63
CA VAL A 194 -24.65 -13.10 3.65
C VAL A 194 -23.33 -12.81 4.37
N LEU A 195 -22.74 -11.63 4.17
CA LEU A 195 -21.53 -11.23 4.87
C LEU A 195 -21.74 -11.18 6.39
N ARG A 196 -22.85 -10.60 6.83
CA ARG A 196 -23.24 -10.57 8.25
C ARG A 196 -23.37 -11.99 8.82
N ARG A 197 -23.96 -12.93 8.06
CA ARG A 197 -24.06 -14.34 8.47
C ARG A 197 -22.69 -15.01 8.59
N ILE A 198 -21.79 -14.80 7.62
CA ILE A 198 -20.42 -15.35 7.66
C ILE A 198 -19.67 -14.80 8.87
N LEU A 199 -19.67 -13.48 9.07
CA LEU A 199 -19.01 -12.85 10.22
C LEU A 199 -19.57 -13.35 11.55
N LEU A 200 -20.90 -13.44 11.68
CA LEU A 200 -21.53 -13.97 12.89
C LEU A 200 -21.16 -15.43 13.15
N SER A 201 -21.20 -16.28 12.12
CA SER A 201 -20.79 -17.69 12.25
C SER A 201 -19.33 -17.83 12.66
N MET A 202 -18.44 -16.99 12.12
CA MET A 202 -17.03 -17.00 12.49
C MET A 202 -16.82 -16.57 13.93
N VAL A 203 -17.52 -15.52 14.40
CA VAL A 203 -17.49 -15.10 15.81
C VAL A 203 -17.92 -16.25 16.72
N VAL A 204 -19.05 -16.91 16.40
CA VAL A 204 -19.56 -18.04 17.20
C VAL A 204 -18.54 -19.18 17.26
N VAL A 205 -17.95 -19.57 16.13
CA VAL A 205 -16.95 -20.64 16.09
C VAL A 205 -15.69 -20.26 16.89
N ILE A 206 -15.23 -19.01 16.80
CA ILE A 206 -14.08 -18.51 17.58
C ILE A 206 -14.37 -18.60 19.08
N LEU A 207 -15.54 -18.11 19.53
CA LEU A 207 -15.93 -18.15 20.93
C LEU A 207 -16.12 -19.59 21.44
N LEU A 208 -16.77 -20.46 20.66
CA LEU A 208 -16.90 -21.87 21.01
C LEU A 208 -15.54 -22.55 21.14
N ASN A 209 -14.60 -22.25 20.23
CA ASN A 209 -13.25 -22.79 20.30
C ASN A 209 -12.49 -22.27 21.53
N GLN A 210 -12.63 -20.97 21.85
CA GLN A 210 -11.94 -20.35 22.96
C GLN A 210 -12.43 -20.88 24.33
N TYR A 211 -13.74 -21.02 24.52
CA TYR A 211 -14.31 -21.38 25.82
C TYR A 211 -14.53 -22.89 26.02
N PHE A 212 -14.83 -23.65 24.96
CA PHE A 212 -15.21 -25.07 25.08
C PHE A 212 -14.20 -26.02 24.45
N LEU A 213 -13.90 -25.88 23.16
CA LEU A 213 -13.12 -26.89 22.43
C LEU A 213 -11.61 -26.80 22.69
N LYS A 214 -11.09 -25.60 22.97
CA LYS A 214 -9.69 -25.28 23.25
C LYS A 214 -8.68 -25.87 22.24
N ILE A 215 -9.07 -26.02 20.97
CA ILE A 215 -8.20 -26.60 19.94
C ILE A 215 -7.04 -25.64 19.69
N GLY A 216 -5.84 -26.05 20.10
CA GLY A 216 -4.60 -25.29 19.90
C GLY A 216 -4.50 -23.99 20.71
N HIS A 217 -5.32 -23.82 21.76
CA HIS A 217 -5.26 -22.63 22.62
C HIS A 217 -4.25 -22.81 23.76
N PRO A 218 -3.40 -21.81 24.04
CA PRO A 218 -2.71 -21.74 25.32
C PRO A 218 -3.75 -21.52 26.45
N LEU A 219 -3.52 -22.16 27.60
CA LEU A 219 -4.52 -22.45 28.63
C LEU A 219 -5.17 -21.22 29.30
N ASP A 220 -4.58 -20.03 29.17
CA ASP A 220 -5.02 -18.79 29.85
C ASP A 220 -5.49 -17.71 28.86
N SER A 221 -6.66 -17.90 28.25
CA SER A 221 -7.26 -16.86 27.41
C SER A 221 -7.85 -15.73 28.26
N SER A 222 -7.13 -14.63 28.42
CA SER A 222 -7.66 -13.42 29.07
C SER A 222 -8.80 -12.78 28.26
N VAL A 223 -9.69 -12.03 28.91
CA VAL A 223 -10.77 -11.26 28.22
C VAL A 223 -10.19 -10.29 27.19
N TYR A 224 -8.96 -9.80 27.40
CA TYR A 224 -8.25 -8.92 26.48
C TYR A 224 -7.95 -9.57 25.11
N SER A 225 -7.91 -10.91 25.02
CA SER A 225 -7.74 -11.63 23.76
C SER A 225 -8.83 -11.34 22.75
N LEU A 226 -10.05 -11.04 23.21
CA LEU A 226 -11.18 -10.66 22.37
C LEU A 226 -10.98 -9.31 21.67
N ILE A 227 -10.12 -8.45 22.22
CA ILE A 227 -9.85 -7.11 21.68
C ILE A 227 -8.78 -7.21 20.59
N TYR A 228 -7.61 -7.77 20.93
CA TYR A 228 -6.48 -7.81 20.00
C TYR A 228 -6.58 -8.96 18.97
N GLY A 229 -7.44 -9.96 19.20
CA GLY A 229 -7.63 -11.12 18.33
C GLY A 229 -8.12 -10.78 16.91
N TRP A 230 -8.64 -9.57 16.67
CA TRP A 230 -9.14 -9.12 15.36
C TRP A 230 -8.07 -8.53 14.43
N GLY A 231 -6.80 -8.65 14.79
CA GLY A 231 -5.66 -8.07 14.07
C GLY A 231 -5.64 -8.37 12.57
N VAL A 232 -5.83 -9.63 12.16
CA VAL A 232 -5.82 -10.04 10.74
C VAL A 232 -6.93 -9.35 9.94
N LEU A 233 -8.15 -9.24 10.48
CA LEU A 233 -9.23 -8.53 9.79
C LEU A 233 -8.99 -7.03 9.72
N PHE A 234 -8.49 -6.42 10.79
CA PHE A 234 -8.10 -5.02 10.78
C PHE A 234 -7.08 -4.78 9.66
N TRP A 235 -6.00 -5.57 9.62
CA TRP A 235 -4.99 -5.50 8.57
C TRP A 235 -5.60 -5.65 7.16
N ALA A 236 -6.49 -6.64 6.96
CA ALA A 236 -7.15 -6.87 5.69
C ALA A 236 -7.99 -5.68 5.22
N ILE A 237 -8.72 -5.02 6.13
CA ILE A 237 -9.50 -3.81 5.81
C ILE A 237 -8.57 -2.71 5.30
N VAL A 238 -7.44 -2.48 5.98
CA VAL A 238 -6.51 -1.43 5.55
C VAL A 238 -5.91 -1.74 4.18
N VAL A 239 -5.54 -3.00 3.92
CA VAL A 239 -5.05 -3.46 2.60
C VAL A 239 -6.12 -3.28 1.51
N VAL A 240 -7.39 -3.59 1.80
CA VAL A 240 -8.50 -3.41 0.84
C VAL A 240 -8.69 -1.94 0.48
N ILE A 241 -8.64 -1.04 1.46
CA ILE A 241 -8.74 0.41 1.23
C ILE A 241 -7.58 0.87 0.33
N PHE A 242 -6.37 0.42 0.62
CA PHE A 242 -5.19 0.72 -0.18
C PHE A 242 -5.33 0.26 -1.64
N ILE A 243 -5.73 -0.99 -1.87
CA ILE A 243 -5.93 -1.52 -3.22
C ILE A 243 -6.90 -0.62 -3.99
N LYS A 244 -8.03 -0.26 -3.38
CA LYS A 244 -9.04 0.59 -4.03
C LYS A 244 -8.52 1.98 -4.40
N VAL A 245 -7.76 2.61 -3.50
CA VAL A 245 -7.25 3.97 -3.71
C VAL A 245 -6.07 3.99 -4.69
N MET A 246 -5.07 3.13 -4.46
CA MET A 246 -3.79 3.22 -5.16
C MET A 246 -3.77 2.50 -6.51
N PHE A 247 -4.60 1.47 -6.72
CA PHE A 247 -4.65 0.77 -8.00
C PHE A 247 -5.00 1.71 -9.14
N ARG A 248 -6.11 2.47 -9.00
CA ARG A 248 -6.56 3.41 -10.03
C ARG A 248 -5.55 4.52 -10.27
N GLN A 249 -4.97 5.07 -9.20
CA GLN A 249 -3.98 6.12 -9.30
C GLN A 249 -2.72 5.64 -10.02
N THR A 250 -2.18 4.47 -9.65
CA THR A 250 -0.97 3.90 -10.24
C THR A 250 -1.13 3.66 -11.73
N ILE A 251 -2.24 3.05 -12.15
CA ILE A 251 -2.49 2.80 -13.58
C ILE A 251 -2.69 4.12 -14.34
N SER A 252 -3.39 5.10 -13.76
CA SER A 252 -3.58 6.40 -14.40
C SER A 252 -2.25 7.13 -14.61
N MET A 253 -1.35 7.07 -13.63
CA MET A 253 -0.03 7.69 -13.71
C MET A 253 0.92 6.94 -14.65
N TYR A 254 0.81 5.61 -14.75
CA TYR A 254 1.50 4.84 -15.78
C TYR A 254 1.12 5.32 -17.19
N TYR A 255 -0.17 5.45 -17.49
CA TYR A 255 -0.61 5.91 -18.80
C TYR A 255 -0.29 7.38 -19.06
N PHE A 256 -0.32 8.22 -18.03
CA PHE A 256 0.12 9.61 -18.13
C PHE A 256 1.59 9.71 -18.53
N ALA A 257 2.46 8.88 -17.94
CA ALA A 257 3.87 8.81 -18.31
C ALA A 257 4.12 8.15 -19.67
N LYS A 258 3.24 7.23 -20.10
CA LYS A 258 3.31 6.55 -21.40
C LYS A 258 2.95 7.46 -22.56
N TYR A 259 1.87 8.25 -22.43
CA TYR A 259 1.37 9.18 -23.45
C TYR A 259 1.74 10.63 -23.11
N ASP A 260 2.94 10.85 -22.60
CA ASP A 260 3.35 12.10 -21.96
C ASP A 260 3.26 13.31 -22.90
N GLU A 261 3.78 13.24 -24.12
CA GLU A 261 3.70 14.36 -25.07
C GLU A 261 2.27 14.63 -25.56
N GLN A 262 1.45 13.60 -25.80
CA GLN A 262 0.04 13.77 -26.21
C GLN A 262 -0.79 14.48 -25.13
N PHE A 263 -0.56 14.12 -23.87
CA PHE A 263 -1.19 14.81 -22.74
C PHE A 263 -0.65 16.23 -22.54
N ARG A 264 0.62 16.48 -22.86
CA ARG A 264 1.19 17.82 -22.78
C ARG A 264 0.50 18.77 -23.76
N GLU A 265 0.33 18.32 -25.00
CA GLU A 265 -0.29 19.09 -26.08
C GLU A 265 -1.78 19.32 -25.80
N SER A 266 -2.53 18.27 -25.48
CA SER A 266 -3.98 18.35 -25.29
C SER A 266 -4.43 19.11 -24.05
N LEU A 267 -3.65 19.04 -22.96
CA LEU A 267 -3.97 19.72 -21.69
C LEU A 267 -3.21 21.05 -21.56
N HIS A 268 -2.52 21.48 -22.62
CA HIS A 268 -1.78 22.73 -22.71
C HIS A 268 -0.91 22.98 -21.46
N PHE A 269 0.00 22.06 -21.16
CA PHE A 269 0.99 22.25 -20.09
C PHE A 269 2.07 23.23 -20.53
N SER A 270 2.38 24.23 -19.70
CA SER A 270 3.45 25.18 -20.01
C SER A 270 4.83 24.51 -19.93
N ASP A 271 5.81 25.05 -20.65
CA ASP A 271 7.20 24.54 -20.61
C ASP A 271 7.78 24.57 -19.18
N GLU A 272 7.38 25.56 -18.35
CA GLU A 272 7.75 25.62 -16.94
C GLU A 272 7.08 24.55 -16.09
N GLU A 273 5.79 24.27 -16.29
CA GLU A 273 5.07 23.20 -15.59
C GLU A 273 5.64 21.82 -15.95
N TRP A 274 5.96 21.61 -17.23
CA TRP A 274 6.34 20.31 -17.77
C TRP A 274 7.80 19.94 -17.49
N TYR A 275 8.72 20.90 -17.60
CA TYR A 275 10.16 20.66 -17.48
C TYR A 275 10.80 21.31 -16.24
N GLY A 276 10.07 22.20 -15.57
CA GLY A 276 10.57 23.00 -14.46
C GLY A 276 11.33 24.26 -14.91
N LYS A 277 11.31 25.28 -14.05
CA LYS A 277 11.86 26.63 -14.30
C LYS A 277 13.24 26.64 -14.96
N ARG A 278 14.19 25.82 -14.49
CA ARG A 278 15.58 25.82 -15.00
C ARG A 278 15.67 25.34 -16.45
N LYS A 279 14.97 24.25 -16.79
CA LYS A 279 15.02 23.65 -18.12
C LYS A 279 14.17 24.45 -19.12
N ALA A 280 13.03 24.98 -18.68
CA ALA A 280 12.20 25.89 -19.47
C ALA A 280 12.96 27.16 -19.90
N ARG A 281 13.71 27.80 -18.98
CA ARG A 281 14.57 28.96 -19.31
C ARG A 281 15.63 28.62 -20.36
N ARG A 282 16.25 27.44 -20.29
CA ARG A 282 17.23 26.99 -21.29
C ARG A 282 16.58 26.77 -22.67
N LEU A 283 15.39 26.19 -22.70
CA LEU A 283 14.62 25.99 -23.95
C LEU A 283 14.21 27.33 -24.57
N LYS A 284 13.73 28.28 -23.76
CA LYS A 284 13.38 29.63 -24.22
C LYS A 284 14.57 30.33 -24.87
N LYS A 285 15.73 30.33 -24.19
CA LYS A 285 16.97 30.91 -24.73
C LYS A 285 17.40 30.26 -26.05
N LYS A 286 17.27 28.93 -26.18
CA LYS A 286 17.59 28.23 -27.43
C LYS A 286 16.65 28.64 -28.57
N ARG A 287 15.35 28.79 -28.32
CA ARG A 287 14.39 29.26 -29.33
C ARG A 287 14.68 30.70 -29.76
N GLU A 288 15.00 31.58 -28.81
CA GLU A 288 15.40 32.96 -29.09
C GLU A 288 16.70 33.06 -29.91
N GLN A 289 17.60 32.09 -29.77
CA GLN A 289 18.85 31.99 -30.54
C GLN A 289 18.68 31.33 -31.92
N GLN A 290 17.64 30.51 -32.12
CA GLN A 290 17.34 29.87 -33.41
C GLN A 290 16.39 30.69 -34.28
N GLY A 291 15.66 31.64 -33.70
CA GLY A 291 14.82 32.61 -34.41
C GLY A 291 15.52 33.94 -34.70
N ARG A 292 16.84 34.03 -34.46
CA ARG A 292 17.75 35.09 -34.91
C ARG A 292 18.70 34.48 -35.93
#